data_AF-A0A1Q9LRL8-F1
#
_entry.id   AF-A0A1Q9LRL8-F1
#
_cell.length_a   1.000
_cell.length_b   1.000
_cell.length_c   1.000
_cell.angle_alpha   90.00
_cell.angle_beta   90.00
_cell.angle_gamma   90.00
#
_symmetry.space_group_name_H-M   'P 1'
#
loop_
_entity.id
_entity.type
_entity.pdbx_description
1 polymer ?
#
loop_
_entity_poly.entity_id
_entity_poly.type
_entity_poly.pdbx_seq_one_letter_code
_entity_poly.pdbx_strand_id
1 'polypeptide(L)'
;MSMKRLVLAVAVLAATAACNTPLSTAPTPSRTAPIPTPAGSAEETGSSAPEPSESSQSSEPEPGSDEGGSAEGIHGCDVLEKADAEKLAGIAVQDGVEGPLTEPSCTYTSPPDGRTAQVELYLGGGAKKFLDIDRELDHEFVDVPGIGDEAVLEDNTLFFRVGSTWAALRLVRLDNEPADNAPGLKALGKKLAGRL
;
A
#
# COMPACT_ATOMS: atom_id res chain seq x y z
N MET A 1 21.20 -23.02 43.93
CA MET A 1 20.52 -24.07 43.16
C MET A 1 20.76 -23.79 41.69
N SER A 2 21.47 -24.69 41.02
CA SER A 2 22.00 -24.55 39.67
C SER A 2 21.11 -25.36 38.72
N MET A 3 20.44 -24.72 37.76
CA MET A 3 19.60 -25.39 36.77
C MET A 3 20.19 -25.24 35.37
N LYS A 4 20.39 -26.40 34.77
CA LYS A 4 21.23 -26.69 33.61
C LYS A 4 20.61 -26.16 32.32
N ARG A 5 21.46 -25.58 31.48
CA ARG A 5 21.19 -25.26 30.08
C ARG A 5 21.01 -26.55 29.29
N LEU A 6 19.85 -26.75 28.66
CA LEU A 6 19.62 -27.81 27.70
C LEU A 6 19.85 -27.24 26.30
N VAL A 7 20.97 -27.59 25.68
CA VAL A 7 21.27 -27.30 24.28
C VAL A 7 20.73 -28.46 23.47
N LEU A 8 19.66 -28.24 22.70
CA LEU A 8 19.18 -29.21 21.72
C LEU A 8 19.76 -28.82 20.35
N ALA A 9 20.81 -29.53 19.94
CA ALA A 9 21.34 -29.47 18.59
C ALA A 9 20.49 -30.40 17.71
N VAL A 10 19.71 -29.83 16.80
CA VAL A 10 19.09 -30.57 15.70
C VAL A 10 19.89 -30.27 14.45
N ALA A 11 20.80 -31.17 14.12
CA ALA A 11 21.35 -31.32 12.78
C ALA A 11 20.56 -32.45 12.12
N VAL A 12 20.02 -32.25 10.92
CA VAL A 12 19.78 -33.34 9.95
C VAL A 12 19.47 -32.79 8.54
N LEU A 13 20.37 -33.17 7.64
CA LEU A 13 20.30 -33.49 6.21
C LEU A 13 19.66 -32.51 5.21
N ALA A 14 20.56 -31.93 4.41
CA ALA A 14 20.33 -31.58 3.02
C ALA A 14 20.12 -32.85 2.16
N ALA A 15 19.04 -32.89 1.39
CA ALA A 15 18.85 -33.81 0.28
C ALA A 15 18.70 -33.01 -1.02
N THR A 16 19.71 -33.12 -1.87
CA THR A 16 19.75 -32.61 -3.23
C THR A 16 18.88 -33.48 -4.15
N ALA A 17 17.88 -32.90 -4.78
CA ALA A 17 17.26 -33.48 -5.98
C ALA A 17 17.20 -32.40 -7.07
N ALA A 18 18.16 -32.45 -7.98
CA ALA A 18 18.18 -31.67 -9.20
C ALA A 18 17.22 -32.30 -10.22
N CYS A 19 16.10 -31.65 -10.50
CA CYS A 19 15.30 -31.93 -11.68
C CYS A 19 15.66 -30.90 -12.77
N ASN A 20 16.57 -31.31 -13.64
CA ASN A 20 16.80 -30.70 -14.95
C ASN A 20 15.55 -30.88 -15.81
N THR A 21 14.82 -29.80 -16.09
CA THR A 21 13.78 -29.80 -17.12
C THR A 21 14.27 -29.00 -18.33
N PRO A 22 14.34 -29.61 -19.53
CA PRO A 22 14.79 -28.93 -20.73
C PRO A 22 13.81 -27.83 -21.18
N LEU A 23 14.40 -26.75 -21.71
CA LEU A 23 13.73 -25.63 -22.37
C LEU A 23 12.75 -26.14 -23.44
N SER A 24 11.47 -25.81 -23.28
CA SER A 24 10.46 -25.91 -24.33
C SER A 24 10.41 -24.58 -25.08
N THR A 25 11.02 -24.57 -26.26
CA THR A 25 10.92 -23.49 -27.25
C THR A 25 9.46 -23.34 -27.70
N ALA A 26 8.76 -22.33 -27.18
CA ALA A 26 7.47 -21.93 -27.71
C ALA A 26 7.67 -21.07 -28.97
N PRO A 27 6.93 -21.32 -30.07
CA PRO A 27 7.01 -20.52 -31.28
C PRO A 27 6.34 -19.14 -31.09
N THR A 28 7.01 -18.11 -31.61
CA THR A 28 6.52 -16.75 -31.79
C THR A 28 5.24 -16.71 -32.65
N PRO A 29 4.10 -16.23 -32.16
CA PRO A 29 3.02 -15.82 -33.04
C PRO A 29 3.30 -14.41 -33.58
N SER A 30 3.86 -14.32 -34.78
CA SER A 30 3.74 -13.11 -35.60
C SER A 30 2.29 -13.00 -36.06
N ARG A 31 1.50 -12.15 -35.38
CA ARG A 31 0.19 -11.74 -35.87
C ARG A 31 0.07 -10.22 -35.83
N THR A 32 0.60 -9.60 -36.87
CA THR A 32 0.22 -8.25 -37.31
C THR A 32 -1.26 -8.29 -37.68
N ALA A 33 -2.13 -7.80 -36.78
CA ALA A 33 -3.49 -7.44 -37.15
C ALA A 33 -3.47 -6.01 -37.70
N PRO A 34 -4.07 -5.74 -38.87
CA PRO A 34 -4.26 -4.38 -39.36
C PRO A 34 -5.24 -3.63 -38.45
N ILE A 35 -4.87 -2.42 -38.05
CA ILE A 35 -5.74 -1.46 -37.38
C ILE A 35 -6.84 -1.07 -38.38
N PRO A 36 -8.13 -1.32 -38.09
CA PRO A 36 -9.20 -0.75 -38.91
C PRO A 36 -9.28 0.75 -38.67
N THR A 37 -9.10 1.53 -39.74
CA THR A 37 -9.39 2.97 -39.80
C THR A 37 -10.90 3.19 -39.72
N PRO A 38 -11.45 3.87 -38.71
CA PRO A 38 -12.82 4.36 -38.79
C PRO A 38 -12.86 5.60 -39.69
N ALA A 39 -13.33 5.41 -40.92
CA ALA A 39 -13.87 6.47 -41.75
C ALA A 39 -15.39 6.53 -41.56
N GLY A 40 -15.87 7.63 -40.99
CA GLY A 40 -17.29 7.93 -40.82
C GLY A 40 -17.40 9.37 -40.30
N SER A 41 -17.35 10.36 -41.16
CA SER A 41 -18.51 11.01 -41.81
C SER A 41 -19.54 11.50 -40.80
N ALA A 42 -19.58 12.82 -40.68
CA ALA A 42 -20.58 13.58 -39.95
C ALA A 42 -21.98 13.36 -40.53
N GLU A 43 -22.97 13.22 -39.66
CA GLU A 43 -24.33 13.70 -39.89
C GLU A 43 -24.85 14.32 -38.59
N GLU A 44 -25.18 15.62 -38.69
CA GLU A 44 -26.03 16.34 -37.74
C GLU A 44 -27.38 15.65 -37.63
N THR A 45 -27.81 15.33 -36.41
CA THR A 45 -29.24 15.31 -36.07
C THR A 45 -29.40 15.86 -34.66
N GLY A 46 -30.06 17.01 -34.57
CA GLY A 46 -30.47 17.61 -33.30
C GLY A 46 -31.43 16.71 -32.55
N SER A 47 -31.17 16.52 -31.26
CA SER A 47 -32.07 15.86 -30.32
C SER A 47 -32.21 16.75 -29.10
N SER A 48 -33.40 17.31 -28.91
CA SER A 48 -33.78 18.17 -27.80
C SER A 48 -33.62 17.42 -26.47
N ALA A 49 -32.75 17.92 -25.60
CA ALA A 49 -32.60 17.44 -24.24
C ALA A 49 -33.79 17.89 -23.38
N PRO A 50 -34.41 17.01 -22.57
CA PRO A 50 -35.35 17.41 -21.53
C PRO A 50 -34.61 18.10 -20.37
N GLU A 51 -35.25 19.15 -19.81
CA GLU A 51 -34.78 19.88 -18.63
C GLU A 51 -34.59 18.94 -17.42
N PRO A 52 -33.46 19.02 -16.70
CA PRO A 52 -33.28 18.26 -15.46
C PRO A 52 -34.12 18.89 -14.34
N SER A 53 -35.01 18.07 -13.76
CA SER A 53 -35.72 18.39 -12.52
C SER A 53 -34.74 18.60 -11.36
N GLU A 54 -34.87 19.73 -10.68
CA GLU A 54 -34.22 20.04 -9.41
C GLU A 54 -34.60 18.98 -8.37
N SER A 55 -33.68 18.02 -8.14
CA SER A 55 -33.74 17.15 -6.97
C SER A 55 -33.13 17.88 -5.79
N SER A 56 -33.93 18.00 -4.74
CA SER A 56 -33.60 18.66 -3.47
C SER A 56 -32.26 18.17 -2.92
N GLN A 57 -31.37 19.12 -2.64
CA GLN A 57 -30.15 18.91 -1.87
C GLN A 57 -30.55 18.44 -0.46
N SER A 58 -30.41 17.15 -0.22
CA SER A 58 -30.30 16.61 1.13
C SER A 58 -28.92 17.03 1.65
N SER A 59 -28.89 17.97 2.59
CA SER A 59 -27.68 18.32 3.33
C SER A 59 -27.28 17.12 4.20
N GLU A 60 -26.46 16.25 3.62
CA GLU A 60 -25.72 15.24 4.36
C GLU A 60 -24.77 15.99 5.32
N PRO A 61 -24.77 15.67 6.63
CA PRO A 61 -23.87 16.33 7.57
C PRO A 61 -22.42 16.13 7.12
N GLU A 62 -21.68 17.24 7.01
CA GLU A 62 -20.23 17.18 6.77
C GLU A 62 -19.61 16.31 7.88
N PRO A 63 -18.92 15.21 7.54
CA PRO A 63 -18.26 14.41 8.55
C PRO A 63 -17.23 15.30 9.25
N GLY A 64 -17.34 15.35 10.58
CA GLY A 64 -16.53 16.20 11.43
C GLY A 64 -15.06 16.10 11.07
N SER A 65 -14.42 17.25 10.93
CA SER A 65 -12.97 17.41 10.94
C SER A 65 -12.44 16.99 12.32
N ASP A 66 -12.42 15.69 12.57
CA ASP A 66 -12.02 15.09 13.84
C ASP A 66 -10.50 14.87 13.87
N GLU A 67 -9.82 15.79 14.55
CA GLU A 67 -8.62 15.64 15.40
C GLU A 67 -7.44 14.76 14.94
N GLY A 68 -7.30 14.46 13.65
CA GLY A 68 -6.03 14.02 13.09
C GLY A 68 -5.07 15.21 13.07
N GLY A 69 -4.07 15.23 13.95
CA GLY A 69 -3.12 16.33 14.03
C GLY A 69 -2.48 16.67 12.69
N SER A 70 -2.16 17.96 12.51
CA SER A 70 -1.58 18.45 11.27
C SER A 70 -0.19 17.86 11.04
N ALA A 71 -0.03 17.16 9.92
CA ALA A 71 1.26 16.77 9.36
C ALA A 71 1.74 17.79 8.30
N GLU A 72 1.10 18.96 8.20
CA GLU A 72 1.39 19.94 7.16
C GLU A 72 2.87 20.33 7.17
N GLY A 73 3.46 20.37 5.99
CA GLY A 73 4.88 20.72 5.81
C GLY A 73 5.86 19.57 6.05
N ILE A 74 5.40 18.38 6.44
CA ILE A 74 6.21 17.16 6.38
C ILE A 74 6.19 16.63 4.95
N HIS A 75 7.35 16.25 4.43
CA HIS A 75 7.46 15.56 3.14
C HIS A 75 7.38 14.04 3.35
N GLY A 76 6.47 13.37 2.65
CA GLY A 76 6.22 11.94 2.80
C GLY A 76 7.43 11.10 2.41
N CYS A 77 8.09 11.41 1.29
CA CYS A 77 9.22 10.65 0.79
C CYS A 77 10.53 10.92 1.57
N ASP A 78 10.57 12.00 2.36
CA ASP A 78 11.64 12.22 3.33
C ASP A 78 11.47 11.31 4.57
N VAL A 79 10.22 10.97 4.92
CA VAL A 79 9.92 10.03 6.00
C VAL A 79 10.08 8.57 5.54
N LEU A 80 9.52 8.21 4.38
CA LEU A 80 9.64 6.89 3.76
C LEU A 80 10.75 6.90 2.70
N GLU A 81 11.96 6.54 3.09
CA GLU A 81 13.07 6.42 2.16
C GLU A 81 12.88 5.25 1.16
N LYS A 82 13.32 5.43 -0.09
CA LYS A 82 13.24 4.41 -1.15
C LYS A 82 13.84 3.06 -0.74
N ALA A 83 15.00 3.05 -0.08
CA ALA A 83 15.66 1.82 0.34
C ALA A 83 14.83 1.02 1.36
N ASP A 84 14.07 1.72 2.22
CA ASP A 84 13.15 1.08 3.14
C ASP A 84 11.92 0.52 2.41
N ALA A 85 11.40 1.25 1.41
CA ALA A 85 10.32 0.78 0.56
C ALA A 85 10.70 -0.46 -0.25
N GLU A 86 11.88 -0.49 -0.88
CA GLU A 86 12.39 -1.66 -1.61
C GLU A 86 12.57 -2.86 -0.69
N LYS A 87 13.06 -2.63 0.52
CA LYS A 87 13.20 -3.70 1.52
C LYS A 87 11.85 -4.26 1.94
N LEU A 88 10.85 -3.40 2.14
CA LEU A 88 9.49 -3.84 2.49
C LEU A 88 8.81 -4.58 1.32
N ALA A 89 8.96 -4.06 0.09
CA ALA A 89 8.41 -4.66 -1.12
C ALA A 89 9.10 -5.98 -1.50
N GLY A 90 10.38 -6.14 -1.12
CA GLY A 90 11.21 -7.29 -1.49
C GLY A 90 11.63 -7.28 -2.98
N ILE A 91 11.50 -6.14 -3.65
CA ILE A 91 11.88 -5.89 -5.05
C ILE A 91 12.30 -4.42 -5.23
N ALA A 92 12.94 -4.12 -6.35
CA ALA A 92 13.21 -2.74 -6.75
C ALA A 92 11.90 -1.99 -7.03
N VAL A 93 11.86 -0.71 -6.67
CA VAL A 93 10.74 0.19 -6.93
C VAL A 93 11.21 1.42 -7.71
N GLN A 94 10.27 2.09 -8.35
CA GLN A 94 10.53 3.36 -9.03
C GLN A 94 10.82 4.48 -8.01
N ASP A 95 11.13 5.68 -8.48
CA ASP A 95 11.29 6.81 -7.57
C ASP A 95 9.96 7.18 -6.91
N GLY A 96 10.05 7.70 -5.69
CA GLY A 96 8.88 8.01 -4.87
C GLY A 96 8.08 9.15 -5.47
N VAL A 97 6.76 8.99 -5.51
CA VAL A 97 5.82 10.04 -5.90
C VAL A 97 5.35 10.74 -4.63
N GLU A 98 5.78 11.99 -4.47
CA GLU A 98 5.43 12.86 -3.35
C GLU A 98 3.99 13.38 -3.47
N GLY A 99 3.25 13.36 -2.36
CA GLY A 99 1.92 13.97 -2.25
C GLY A 99 1.97 15.48 -2.01
N PRO A 100 0.83 16.17 -2.04
CA PRO A 100 0.77 17.59 -1.68
C PRO A 100 1.08 17.80 -0.19
N LEU A 101 1.68 18.93 0.17
CA LEU A 101 2.03 19.24 1.58
C LEU A 101 0.83 19.38 2.53
N THR A 102 -0.38 19.56 1.99
CA THR A 102 -1.64 19.59 2.75
C THR A 102 -2.15 18.19 3.08
N GLU A 103 -1.73 17.18 2.31
CA GLU A 103 -2.06 15.76 2.51
C GLU A 103 -0.80 14.93 2.25
N PRO A 104 0.22 15.02 3.13
CA PRO A 104 1.52 14.46 2.84
C PRO A 104 1.46 12.96 2.65
N SER A 105 2.05 12.49 1.56
CA SER A 105 2.14 11.07 1.24
C SER A 105 3.38 10.76 0.42
N CYS A 106 3.79 9.50 0.39
CA CYS A 106 4.75 9.00 -0.57
C CYS A 106 4.31 7.65 -1.11
N THR A 107 4.40 7.48 -2.42
CA THR A 107 4.08 6.20 -3.08
C THR A 107 5.27 5.70 -3.89
N TYR A 108 5.65 4.46 -3.66
CA TYR A 108 6.66 3.72 -4.44
C TYR A 108 5.99 2.56 -5.17
N THR A 109 6.10 2.52 -6.50
CA THR A 109 5.49 1.47 -7.33
C THR A 109 6.58 0.65 -8.02
N SER A 110 6.40 -0.66 -8.13
CA SER A 110 7.31 -1.54 -8.89
C SER A 110 7.32 -1.20 -10.39
N PRO A 111 8.38 -1.56 -11.13
CA PRO A 111 8.37 -1.53 -12.59
C PRO A 111 7.23 -2.40 -13.18
N PRO A 112 6.64 -2.02 -14.33
CA PRO A 112 5.50 -2.73 -14.92
C PRO A 112 5.86 -4.07 -15.56
N ASP A 113 7.14 -4.34 -15.80
CA ASP A 113 7.67 -5.56 -16.42
C ASP A 113 8.07 -6.65 -15.40
N GLY A 114 7.78 -6.43 -14.11
CA GLY A 114 8.18 -7.30 -13.02
C GLY A 114 7.02 -7.75 -12.11
N ARG A 115 7.41 -8.25 -10.92
CA ARG A 115 6.46 -8.55 -9.84
C ARG A 115 5.78 -7.26 -9.39
N THR A 116 4.48 -7.32 -9.11
CA THR A 116 3.71 -6.17 -8.63
C THR A 116 3.95 -5.94 -7.15
N ALA A 117 4.45 -4.77 -6.80
CA ALA A 117 4.41 -4.25 -5.44
C ALA A 117 4.19 -2.74 -5.41
N GLN A 118 3.54 -2.25 -4.37
CA GLN A 118 3.40 -0.83 -4.07
C GLN A 118 3.54 -0.59 -2.58
N VAL A 119 4.33 0.41 -2.20
CA VAL A 119 4.46 0.87 -0.81
C VAL A 119 3.93 2.29 -0.73
N GLU A 120 2.99 2.52 0.18
CA GLU A 120 2.37 3.83 0.40
C GLU A 120 2.59 4.26 1.85
N LEU A 121 2.90 5.53 2.04
CA LEU A 121 2.82 6.20 3.33
C LEU A 121 1.88 7.39 3.20
N TYR A 122 0.88 7.47 4.07
CA TYR A 122 0.02 8.65 4.25
C TYR A 122 0.25 9.23 5.64
N LEU A 123 0.21 10.55 5.78
CA LEU A 123 0.42 11.25 7.04
C LEU A 123 -0.74 12.20 7.39
N GLY A 124 -0.94 12.44 8.68
CA GLY A 124 -1.90 13.40 9.22
C GLY A 124 -3.35 12.92 9.17
N GLY A 125 -4.29 13.86 9.00
CA GLY A 125 -5.73 13.61 9.02
C GLY A 125 -6.20 12.56 8.01
N GLY A 126 -5.59 12.49 6.82
CA GLY A 126 -5.91 11.47 5.81
C GLY A 126 -5.63 10.05 6.31
N ALA A 127 -4.51 9.84 7.00
CA ALA A 127 -4.16 8.54 7.59
C ALA A 127 -5.13 8.14 8.71
N LYS A 128 -5.53 9.09 9.56
CA LYS A 128 -6.56 8.85 10.58
C LYS A 128 -7.90 8.51 9.94
N LYS A 129 -8.33 9.27 8.94
CA LYS A 129 -9.61 9.02 8.27
C LYS A 129 -9.65 7.64 7.61
N PHE A 130 -8.53 7.18 7.05
CA PHE A 130 -8.40 5.83 6.52
C PHE A 130 -8.63 4.78 7.62
N LEU A 131 -7.93 4.87 8.76
CA LEU A 131 -8.16 3.98 9.90
C LEU A 131 -9.61 3.99 10.39
N ASP A 132 -10.22 5.18 10.50
CA ASP A 132 -11.59 5.32 11.00
C ASP A 132 -12.59 4.68 10.03
N ILE A 133 -12.41 4.83 8.71
CA ILE A 133 -13.24 4.16 7.70
C ILE A 133 -13.10 2.63 7.81
N ASP A 134 -11.87 2.11 7.92
CA ASP A 134 -11.66 0.65 8.01
C ASP A 134 -12.28 0.07 9.29
N ARG A 135 -12.30 0.84 10.40
CA ARG A 135 -13.03 0.50 11.62
C ARG A 135 -14.55 0.52 11.41
N GLU A 136 -15.08 1.49 10.68
CA GLU A 136 -16.51 1.56 10.32
C GLU A 136 -16.94 0.41 9.40
N LEU A 137 -16.02 -0.13 8.61
CA LEU A 137 -16.22 -1.27 7.72
C LEU A 137 -15.99 -2.65 8.40
N ASP A 138 -15.86 -2.67 9.73
CA ASP A 138 -15.66 -3.88 10.55
C ASP A 138 -14.41 -4.71 10.16
N HIS A 139 -13.32 -4.07 9.73
CA HIS A 139 -12.04 -4.75 9.53
C HIS A 139 -11.45 -5.24 10.87
N GLU A 140 -10.75 -6.37 10.86
CA GLU A 140 -10.07 -6.89 12.05
C GLU A 140 -8.71 -6.21 12.24
N PHE A 141 -8.49 -5.69 13.45
CA PHE A 141 -7.24 -5.02 13.82
C PHE A 141 -6.50 -5.77 14.91
N VAL A 142 -5.18 -5.80 14.80
CA VAL A 142 -4.28 -6.33 15.81
C VAL A 142 -3.43 -5.21 16.38
N ASP A 143 -3.46 -5.03 17.71
CA ASP A 143 -2.58 -4.07 18.40
C ASP A 143 -1.10 -4.40 18.17
N VAL A 144 -0.30 -3.37 17.91
CA VAL A 144 1.15 -3.47 17.70
C VAL A 144 1.90 -2.60 18.71
N PRO A 145 2.18 -3.11 19.92
CA PRO A 145 2.86 -2.31 20.93
C PRO A 145 4.30 -1.96 20.53
N GLY A 146 4.77 -0.78 20.95
CA GLY A 146 6.15 -0.33 20.74
C GLY A 146 6.41 0.39 19.42
N ILE A 147 5.35 0.84 18.73
CA ILE A 147 5.40 1.75 17.59
C ILE A 147 4.55 2.97 17.94
N GLY A 148 5.18 4.13 18.08
CA GLY A 148 4.49 5.37 18.45
C GLY A 148 3.74 5.29 19.78
N ASP A 149 2.71 6.14 19.91
CA ASP A 149 1.78 6.18 21.04
C ASP A 149 0.65 5.16 20.90
N GLU A 150 0.24 4.90 19.65
CA GLU A 150 -0.79 3.92 19.28
C GLU A 150 -0.39 3.30 17.95
N ALA A 151 -0.59 1.98 17.79
CA ALA A 151 -0.43 1.33 16.51
C ALA A 151 -1.30 0.08 16.41
N VAL A 152 -1.93 -0.08 15.25
CA VAL A 152 -2.77 -1.22 14.90
C VAL A 152 -2.44 -1.69 13.48
N LEU A 153 -2.53 -2.99 13.26
CA LEU A 153 -2.29 -3.64 11.97
C LEU A 153 -3.59 -4.26 11.47
N GLU A 154 -3.92 -3.98 10.22
CA GLU A 154 -4.97 -4.60 9.43
C GLU A 154 -4.29 -5.16 8.18
N ASP A 155 -4.46 -6.44 7.85
CA ASP A 155 -3.87 -7.15 6.69
C ASP A 155 -2.54 -6.60 6.12
N ASN A 156 -2.65 -5.56 5.29
CA ASN A 156 -1.58 -4.96 4.51
C ASN A 156 -1.21 -3.52 4.93
N THR A 157 -1.82 -3.01 5.99
CA THR A 157 -1.73 -1.63 6.44
C THR A 157 -1.42 -1.56 7.93
N LEU A 158 -0.31 -0.90 8.27
CA LEU A 158 0.00 -0.52 9.63
C LEU A 158 -0.40 0.94 9.84
N PHE A 159 -1.34 1.17 10.75
CA PHE A 159 -1.69 2.50 11.24
C PHE A 159 -0.96 2.76 12.54
N PHE A 160 -0.37 3.95 12.69
CA PHE A 160 0.26 4.35 13.94
C PHE A 160 0.22 5.85 14.14
N ARG A 161 0.34 6.29 15.40
CA ARG A 161 0.35 7.70 15.78
C ARG A 161 1.60 8.04 16.58
N VAL A 162 2.18 9.19 16.31
CA VAL A 162 3.23 9.82 17.13
C VAL A 162 2.79 11.26 17.46
N GLY A 163 2.61 11.54 18.75
CA GLY A 163 2.00 12.79 19.20
C GLY A 163 0.61 12.97 18.61
N SER A 164 0.43 14.01 17.81
CA SER A 164 -0.81 14.26 17.08
C SER A 164 -0.79 13.74 15.63
N THR A 165 0.36 13.32 15.11
CA THR A 165 0.52 12.91 13.72
C THR A 165 0.17 11.44 13.54
N TRP A 166 -0.83 11.17 12.71
CA TRP A 166 -1.15 9.81 12.26
C TRP A 166 -0.36 9.43 11.02
N ALA A 167 -0.09 8.14 10.87
CA ALA A 167 0.54 7.55 9.70
C ALA A 167 -0.17 6.24 9.31
N ALA A 168 -0.35 6.02 8.01
CA ALA A 168 -0.81 4.77 7.44
C ALA A 168 0.27 4.26 6.47
N LEU A 169 0.94 3.17 6.83
CA LEU A 169 1.95 2.51 6.01
C LEU A 169 1.34 1.26 5.38
N ARG A 170 1.22 1.24 4.06
CA ARG A 170 0.56 0.16 3.32
C ARG A 170 1.51 -0.53 2.36
N LEU A 171 1.38 -1.86 2.26
CA LEU A 171 2.09 -2.69 1.30
C LEU A 171 1.09 -3.47 0.44
N VAL A 172 1.03 -3.17 -0.84
CA VAL A 172 0.26 -3.96 -1.82
C VAL A 172 1.22 -4.90 -2.53
N ARG A 173 0.94 -6.20 -2.48
CA ARG A 173 1.62 -7.25 -3.25
C ARG A 173 0.59 -8.26 -3.72
N LEU A 174 0.80 -8.81 -4.92
CA LEU A 174 -0.14 -9.75 -5.55
C LEU A 174 0.36 -11.20 -5.54
N ASP A 175 1.48 -11.47 -4.89
CA ASP A 175 2.20 -12.73 -5.00
C ASP A 175 2.51 -13.40 -3.66
N ASN A 176 1.88 -12.95 -2.58
CA ASN A 176 1.99 -13.53 -1.25
C ASN A 176 0.69 -13.37 -0.46
N GLU A 177 0.59 -14.11 0.63
CA GLU A 177 -0.50 -13.95 1.60
C GLU A 177 -0.30 -12.65 2.39
N PRO A 178 -1.34 -11.83 2.63
CA PRO A 178 -1.23 -10.58 3.38
C PRO A 178 -0.56 -10.73 4.74
N ALA A 179 -0.86 -11.81 5.46
CA ALA A 179 -0.29 -12.09 6.78
C ALA A 179 1.25 -12.16 6.78
N ASP A 180 1.88 -12.53 5.65
CA ASP A 180 3.33 -12.60 5.51
C ASP A 180 4.00 -11.21 5.51
N ASN A 181 3.23 -10.14 5.26
CA ASN A 181 3.72 -8.77 5.24
C ASN A 181 3.90 -8.16 6.63
N ALA A 182 3.21 -8.71 7.65
CA ALA A 182 3.14 -8.16 8.99
C ALA A 182 4.52 -7.90 9.64
N PRO A 183 5.51 -8.82 9.59
CA PRO A 183 6.82 -8.56 10.20
C PRO A 183 7.55 -7.38 9.55
N GLY A 184 7.45 -7.24 8.22
CA GLY A 184 8.05 -6.14 7.46
C GLY A 184 7.42 -4.80 7.81
N LEU A 185 6.09 -4.75 7.81
CA LEU A 185 5.31 -3.56 8.18
C LEU A 185 5.64 -3.10 9.61
N LYS A 186 5.66 -4.02 10.59
CA LYS A 186 6.00 -3.68 11.98
C LYS A 186 7.42 -3.15 12.12
N ALA A 187 8.39 -3.78 11.44
CA ALA A 187 9.78 -3.36 11.50
C ALA A 187 9.99 -1.97 10.89
N LEU A 188 9.38 -1.70 9.73
CA LEU A 188 9.46 -0.38 9.09
C LEU A 188 8.68 0.66 9.88
N GLY A 189 7.46 0.36 10.32
CA GLY A 189 6.65 1.26 11.14
C GLY A 189 7.39 1.75 12.38
N LYS A 190 8.11 0.86 13.09
CA LYS A 190 8.95 1.26 14.22
C LYS A 190 10.05 2.26 13.83
N LYS A 191 10.65 2.09 12.65
CA LYS A 191 11.66 3.01 12.13
C LYS A 191 11.04 4.36 11.78
N LEU A 192 9.89 4.37 11.09
CA LEU A 192 9.17 5.58 10.69
C LEU A 192 8.65 6.37 11.90
N ALA A 193 8.17 5.68 12.94
CA ALA A 193 7.77 6.31 14.18
C ALA A 193 8.91 7.04 14.90
N GLY A 194 10.18 6.71 14.63
CA GLY A 194 11.33 7.47 15.14
C GLY A 194 11.73 8.67 14.28
N ARG A 195 11.08 8.86 13.12
CA ARG A 195 11.27 9.98 12.18
C ARG A 195 10.15 11.03 12.29
N LEU A 196 9.00 10.63 12.83
CA LEU A 196 7.87 11.50 13.19
C LEU A 196 8.05 12.01 14.62
#